data_AF-A0A553P2M4-F1
#
_entry.id   AF-A0A553P2M4-F1
#
_cell.length_a   1.000
_cell.length_b   1.000
_cell.length_c   1.000
_cell.angle_alpha   90.00
_cell.angle_beta   90.00
_cell.angle_gamma   90.00
#
_symmetry.space_group_name_H-M   'P 1'
#
loop_
_entity.id
_entity.type
_entity.pdbx_description
1 polymer ?
#
loop_
_entity_poly.entity_id
_entity_poly.type
_entity_poly.pdbx_seq_one_letter_code
_entity_poly.pdbx_strand_id
1 'polypeptide(L)'
;MFAQDARSVILHKIQVPSMVLNGTLPYVILDCQYGLNQTEKDGLVLKWALNGRTIYQWIPPTQPQGLGALRGKINLDYDVSPNPFQRHRALYLYSPTTEMTGDYTCKVSTLQNEVTLSKKMVVYEPPKLVKFTHQRNILQQVNLTCMVDHAYPEPSLRIFHGFRNQR
;
A
#
# COMPACT_ATOMS: atom_id res chain seq x y z
N MET A 1 -14.01 -25.18 -35.87
CA MET A 1 -14.60 -23.86 -35.58
C MET A 1 -14.00 -23.41 -34.25
N PHE A 2 -12.97 -22.57 -34.28
CA PHE A 2 -12.24 -22.14 -33.09
C PHE A 2 -13.07 -21.09 -32.35
N ALA A 3 -13.51 -21.40 -31.13
CA ALA A 3 -14.05 -20.39 -30.23
C ALA A 3 -12.87 -19.57 -29.67
N GLN A 4 -12.50 -18.50 -30.37
CA GLN A 4 -11.69 -17.43 -29.78
C GLN A 4 -12.62 -16.57 -28.93
N ASP A 5 -12.86 -17.00 -27.70
CA ASP A 5 -13.37 -16.10 -26.67
C ASP A 5 -12.16 -15.43 -26.00
N ALA A 6 -11.69 -14.34 -26.61
CA ALA A 6 -10.61 -13.51 -26.10
C ALA A 6 -11.12 -12.07 -25.94
N ARG A 7 -12.14 -11.89 -25.11
CA ARG A 7 -12.69 -10.59 -24.72
C ARG A 7 -12.44 -10.36 -23.24
N SER A 8 -11.22 -9.99 -22.86
CA SER A 8 -10.94 -9.80 -21.44
C SER A 8 -9.83 -8.78 -21.19
N VAL A 9 -10.14 -7.82 -20.32
CA VAL A 9 -9.17 -6.97 -19.62
C VAL A 9 -8.33 -7.87 -18.72
N ILE A 10 -7.00 -7.71 -18.81
CA ILE A 10 -6.08 -8.56 -18.06
C ILE A 10 -5.24 -7.67 -17.16
N LEU A 11 -5.24 -7.96 -15.87
CA LEU A 11 -4.34 -7.31 -14.92
C LEU A 11 -3.04 -8.13 -14.84
N HIS A 12 -1.94 -7.59 -15.38
CA HIS A 12 -0.65 -8.30 -15.43
C HIS A 12 0.06 -8.29 -14.10
N LYS A 13 0.18 -7.12 -13.47
CA LYS A 13 0.79 -6.96 -12.14
C LYS A 13 0.43 -5.63 -11.51
N ILE A 14 0.56 -5.62 -10.19
CA ILE A 14 0.47 -4.41 -9.37
C ILE A 14 1.81 -4.19 -8.66
N GLN A 15 2.35 -2.99 -8.78
CA GLN A 15 3.58 -2.57 -8.11
C GLN A 15 3.20 -1.71 -6.92
N VAL A 16 3.46 -2.23 -5.72
CA VAL A 16 3.31 -1.51 -4.46
C VAL A 16 4.52 -1.87 -3.60
N PRO A 17 5.24 -0.90 -3.02
CA PRO A 17 6.34 -1.19 -2.10
C PRO A 17 5.79 -1.84 -0.83
N SER A 18 6.39 -2.93 -0.40
CA SER A 18 5.91 -3.66 0.79
C SER A 18 6.14 -2.88 2.08
N MET A 19 7.27 -2.17 2.16
CA MET A 19 7.68 -1.39 3.33
C MET A 19 8.28 -0.06 2.89
N VAL A 20 7.92 1.01 3.61
CA VAL A 20 8.43 2.36 3.41
C VAL A 20 8.75 2.95 4.78
N LEU A 21 9.93 3.52 4.95
CA LEU A 21 10.29 4.19 6.20
C LEU A 21 9.68 5.60 6.23
N ASN A 22 8.88 5.89 7.26
CA ASN A 22 8.21 7.17 7.44
C ASN A 22 9.20 8.35 7.34
N GLY A 23 8.85 9.37 6.55
CA GLY A 23 9.63 10.60 6.42
C GLY A 23 10.94 10.50 5.60
N THR A 24 11.24 9.37 4.94
CA THR A 24 12.49 9.22 4.19
C THR A 24 12.36 9.40 2.68
N LEU A 25 11.19 9.09 2.11
CA LEU A 25 10.93 9.26 0.69
C LEU A 25 10.03 10.48 0.44
N PRO A 26 10.33 11.33 -0.55
CA PRO A 26 9.45 12.44 -0.90
C PRO A 26 8.15 11.97 -1.55
N TYR A 27 8.14 10.77 -2.14
CA TYR A 27 6.98 10.18 -2.78
C TYR A 27 7.12 8.66 -2.94
N VAL A 28 6.01 7.99 -3.25
CA VAL A 28 5.96 6.60 -3.74
C VAL A 28 5.03 6.50 -4.94
N ILE A 29 5.35 5.59 -5.85
CA ILE A 29 4.53 5.31 -7.05
C ILE A 29 4.01 3.89 -6.96
N LEU A 30 2.71 3.73 -7.11
CA LEU A 30 2.05 2.45 -7.20
C LEU A 30 1.56 2.28 -8.65
N ASP A 31 2.09 1.32 -9.41
CA ASP A 31 1.74 1.13 -10.82
C ASP A 31 0.82 -0.10 -10.99
N CYS A 32 -0.27 0.07 -11.75
CA CYS A 32 -1.19 -1.00 -12.08
C CYS A 32 -1.10 -1.32 -13.56
N GLN A 33 -0.37 -2.38 -13.90
CA GLN A 33 -0.12 -2.75 -15.28
C GLN A 33 -1.19 -3.71 -15.76
N TYR A 34 -2.00 -3.25 -16.71
CA TYR A 34 -3.05 -4.03 -17.35
C TYR A 34 -2.94 -3.96 -18.88
N GLY A 35 -3.51 -4.97 -19.53
CA GLY A 35 -3.74 -5.04 -20.96
C GLY A 35 -5.23 -4.83 -21.26
N LEU A 36 -5.52 -4.14 -22.36
CA LEU A 36 -6.87 -3.95 -22.88
C LEU A 36 -6.91 -4.40 -24.33
N ASN A 37 -7.96 -5.12 -24.70
CA ASN A 37 -8.28 -5.37 -26.09
C ASN A 37 -8.95 -4.13 -26.72
N GLN A 38 -8.89 -4.01 -28.05
CA GLN A 38 -9.42 -2.85 -28.76
C GLN A 38 -10.91 -2.59 -28.46
N THR A 39 -11.69 -3.66 -28.28
CA THR A 39 -13.13 -3.62 -27.98
C THR A 39 -13.48 -3.21 -26.55
N GLU A 40 -12.49 -3.18 -25.66
CA GLU A 40 -12.67 -2.89 -24.22
C GLU A 40 -12.15 -1.50 -23.82
N LYS A 41 -11.67 -0.73 -24.80
CA LYS A 41 -11.23 0.65 -24.59
C LYS A 41 -12.38 1.56 -24.18
N ASP A 42 -13.58 1.27 -24.67
CA ASP A 42 -14.79 2.02 -24.36
C ASP A 42 -15.26 1.69 -22.94
N GLY A 43 -15.56 2.74 -22.17
CA GLY A 43 -16.00 2.62 -20.78
C GLY A 43 -14.92 2.16 -19.80
N LEU A 44 -13.63 2.34 -20.13
CA LEU A 44 -12.54 2.09 -19.20
C LEU A 44 -12.68 2.98 -17.95
N VAL A 45 -12.64 2.35 -16.78
CA VAL A 45 -12.56 3.01 -15.48
C VAL A 45 -11.47 2.33 -14.66
N LEU A 46 -10.46 3.09 -14.25
CA LEU A 46 -9.45 2.64 -13.31
C LEU A 46 -9.69 3.26 -11.94
N LYS A 47 -9.58 2.47 -10.89
CA LYS A 47 -9.71 2.90 -9.50
C LYS A 47 -8.57 2.36 -8.66
N TRP A 48 -8.06 3.20 -7.77
CA TRP A 48 -7.30 2.73 -6.62
C TRP A 48 -8.12 2.89 -5.35
N ALA A 49 -8.12 1.85 -4.53
CA ALA A 49 -8.73 1.85 -3.21
C ALA A 49 -7.69 1.53 -2.14
N LEU A 50 -7.80 2.23 -1.00
CA LEU A 50 -7.06 1.94 0.22
C LEU A 50 -8.03 1.35 1.24
N ASN A 51 -7.75 0.13 1.71
CA ASN A 51 -8.60 -0.60 2.68
C ASN A 51 -10.08 -0.63 2.23
N GLY A 52 -10.31 -0.90 0.94
CA GLY A 52 -11.64 -0.97 0.33
C GLY A 52 -12.30 0.38 0.01
N ARG A 53 -11.71 1.52 0.38
CA ARG A 53 -12.25 2.85 0.08
C ARG A 53 -11.54 3.45 -1.13
N THR A 54 -12.29 3.83 -2.17
CA THR A 54 -11.71 4.47 -3.36
C THR A 54 -11.07 5.81 -2.99
N ILE A 55 -9.80 5.95 -3.35
CA ILE A 55 -8.98 7.16 -3.14
C ILE A 55 -8.61 7.85 -4.45
N TYR A 56 -8.80 7.16 -5.57
CA TYR A 56 -8.43 7.63 -6.89
C TYR A 56 -9.32 6.98 -7.94
N GLN A 57 -9.75 7.77 -8.92
CA GLN A 57 -10.48 7.27 -10.08
C GLN A 57 -9.99 7.97 -11.35
N TRP A 58 -9.85 7.21 -12.42
CA TRP A 58 -9.52 7.72 -13.74
C TRP A 58 -10.43 7.12 -14.81
N ILE A 59 -10.92 7.97 -15.72
CA ILE A 59 -11.74 7.62 -16.87
C ILE A 59 -11.12 8.33 -18.09
N PRO A 60 -10.41 7.64 -18.99
CA PRO A 60 -9.84 8.29 -20.17
C PRO A 60 -10.93 8.94 -21.05
N PRO A 61 -10.62 10.02 -21.76
CA PRO A 61 -9.34 10.75 -21.80
C PRO A 61 -9.22 11.84 -20.73
N THR A 62 -10.10 11.85 -19.72
CA THR A 62 -10.14 12.91 -18.70
C THR A 62 -8.98 12.81 -17.72
N GLN A 63 -8.71 13.90 -16.99
CA GLN A 63 -7.78 13.88 -15.87
C GLN A 63 -8.35 13.03 -14.73
N PRO A 64 -7.49 12.35 -13.95
CA PRO A 64 -7.93 11.57 -12.81
C PRO A 64 -8.44 12.47 -11.67
N GLN A 65 -9.20 11.87 -10.76
CA GLN A 65 -9.78 12.52 -9.61
C GLN A 65 -9.29 11.86 -8.33
N GLY A 66 -8.78 12.67 -7.39
CA GLY A 66 -8.48 12.27 -6.03
C GLY A 66 -9.75 12.26 -5.17
N LEU A 67 -9.92 11.22 -4.35
CA LEU A 67 -11.11 10.96 -3.54
C LEU A 67 -10.70 10.63 -2.10
N GLY A 68 -11.65 10.78 -1.17
CA GLY A 68 -11.47 10.40 0.22
C GLY A 68 -10.33 11.14 0.95
N ALA A 69 -9.76 10.49 1.97
CA ALA A 69 -8.79 11.10 2.88
C ALA A 69 -7.43 11.44 2.21
N LEU A 70 -7.10 10.79 1.08
CA LEU A 70 -5.82 10.99 0.40
C LEU A 70 -5.88 11.98 -0.76
N ARG A 71 -7.02 12.64 -1.00
CA ARG A 71 -7.19 13.58 -2.13
C ARG A 71 -6.07 14.65 -2.21
N GLY A 72 -5.64 15.20 -1.08
CA GLY A 72 -4.58 16.21 -1.01
C GLY A 72 -3.15 15.65 -1.02
N LYS A 73 -2.99 14.34 -1.15
CA LYS A 73 -1.70 13.62 -1.13
C LYS A 73 -1.38 12.93 -2.44
N ILE A 74 -2.24 13.06 -3.45
CA ILE A 74 -2.09 12.40 -4.75
C ILE A 74 -1.66 13.42 -5.80
N ASN A 75 -0.64 13.07 -6.60
CA ASN A 75 -0.33 13.81 -7.83
C ASN A 75 -1.25 13.34 -8.95
N LEU A 76 -2.19 14.19 -9.38
CA LEU A 76 -3.14 13.88 -10.46
C LEU A 76 -2.55 14.13 -11.86
N ASP A 77 -1.44 14.86 -11.95
CA ASP A 77 -0.78 15.20 -13.21
C ASP A 77 0.36 14.24 -13.57
N TYR A 78 0.54 13.16 -12.79
CA TYR A 78 1.56 12.16 -13.05
C TYR A 78 1.18 11.25 -14.22
N ASP A 79 2.03 11.24 -15.25
CA ASP A 79 1.93 10.38 -16.42
C ASP A 79 2.98 9.26 -16.34
N VAL A 80 2.53 8.01 -16.28
CA VAL A 80 3.44 6.84 -16.30
C VAL A 80 3.67 6.30 -17.71
N SER A 81 2.82 6.68 -18.67
CA SER A 81 2.84 6.14 -20.04
C SER A 81 2.36 7.17 -21.06
N PRO A 82 2.96 7.21 -22.27
CA PRO A 82 2.44 8.04 -23.35
C PRO A 82 1.11 7.51 -23.93
N ASN A 83 0.78 6.24 -23.71
CA ASN A 83 -0.44 5.61 -24.23
C ASN A 83 -1.69 6.20 -23.53
N PRO A 84 -2.67 6.74 -24.27
CA PRO A 84 -3.84 7.43 -23.71
C PRO A 84 -4.71 6.55 -22.80
N PHE A 85 -4.68 5.22 -22.98
CA PHE A 85 -5.43 4.26 -22.17
C PHE A 85 -4.61 3.67 -21.03
N GLN A 86 -3.37 4.12 -20.82
CA GLN A 86 -2.50 3.67 -19.74
C GLN A 86 -1.80 4.83 -19.00
N ARG A 87 -2.04 6.07 -19.43
CA ARG A 87 -1.35 7.27 -18.97
C ARG A 87 -1.39 7.47 -17.45
N HIS A 88 -2.58 7.37 -16.88
CA HIS A 88 -2.82 7.62 -15.45
C HIS A 88 -3.17 6.34 -14.69
N ARG A 89 -2.58 5.20 -15.06
CA ARG A 89 -2.80 3.93 -14.34
C ARG A 89 -2.05 3.85 -13.01
N ALA A 90 -1.03 4.69 -12.83
CA ALA A 90 -0.21 4.73 -11.63
C ALA A 90 -0.73 5.77 -10.63
N LEU A 91 -0.72 5.41 -9.36
CA LEU A 91 -1.01 6.28 -8.24
C LEU A 91 0.30 6.84 -7.67
N TYR A 92 0.48 8.15 -7.80
CA TYR A 92 1.61 8.85 -7.20
C TYR A 92 1.17 9.46 -5.86
N LEU A 93 1.81 9.07 -4.76
CA LEU A 93 1.53 9.57 -3.42
C LEU A 93 2.71 10.39 -2.89
N TYR A 94 2.45 11.63 -2.48
CA TYR A 94 3.42 12.50 -1.82
C TYR A 94 3.63 12.10 -0.36
N SER A 95 4.89 12.17 0.07
CA SER A 95 5.32 12.10 1.47
C SER A 95 4.57 11.01 2.25
N PRO A 96 4.82 9.71 1.95
CA PRO A 96 4.13 8.60 2.60
C PRO A 96 4.24 8.67 4.13
N THR A 97 3.09 8.60 4.79
CA THR A 97 2.96 8.59 6.26
C THR A 97 2.35 7.28 6.76
N THR A 98 2.42 7.02 8.06
CA THR A 98 1.85 5.82 8.69
C THR A 98 0.35 5.64 8.41
N GLU A 99 -0.41 6.74 8.27
CA GLU A 99 -1.82 6.75 7.88
C GLU A 99 -2.09 6.19 6.46
N MET A 100 -1.06 6.16 5.60
CA MET A 100 -1.13 5.58 4.26
C MET A 100 -0.83 4.07 4.26
N THR A 101 -0.63 3.46 5.43
CA THR A 101 -0.50 2.00 5.56
C THR A 101 -1.83 1.31 5.27
N GLY A 102 -1.78 0.25 4.47
CA GLY A 102 -2.96 -0.57 4.21
C GLY A 102 -2.86 -1.40 2.94
N ASP A 103 -3.99 -2.00 2.60
CA ASP A 103 -4.17 -2.79 1.39
C ASP A 103 -4.59 -1.88 0.23
N TYR A 104 -3.72 -1.79 -0.78
CA TYR A 104 -3.96 -1.03 -1.99
C TYR A 104 -4.50 -1.95 -3.06
N THR A 105 -5.72 -1.69 -3.51
CA THR A 105 -6.39 -2.43 -4.56
C THR A 105 -6.46 -1.58 -5.82
N CYS A 106 -5.88 -2.07 -6.91
CA CYS A 106 -6.17 -1.57 -8.25
C CYS A 106 -7.36 -2.34 -8.81
N LYS A 107 -8.34 -1.59 -9.33
CA LYS A 107 -9.53 -2.11 -9.98
C LYS A 107 -9.66 -1.50 -11.36
N VAL A 108 -9.68 -2.33 -12.39
CA VAL A 108 -9.83 -1.93 -13.79
C VAL A 108 -11.13 -2.52 -14.31
N SER A 109 -12.07 -1.65 -14.65
CA SER A 109 -13.39 -2.01 -15.16
C SER A 109 -13.57 -1.48 -16.58
N THR A 110 -14.27 -2.23 -17.41
CA THR A 110 -14.72 -1.87 -18.75
C THR A 110 -16.24 -2.10 -18.81
N LEU A 111 -16.88 -1.91 -19.97
CA LEU A 111 -18.32 -2.17 -20.08
C LEU A 111 -18.68 -3.65 -19.88
N GLN A 112 -17.74 -4.56 -20.15
CA GLN A 112 -17.99 -6.00 -20.15
C GLN A 112 -17.29 -6.74 -19.02
N ASN A 113 -16.14 -6.24 -18.57
CA ASN A 113 -15.26 -6.99 -17.68
C ASN A 113 -14.71 -6.12 -16.55
N GLU A 114 -14.28 -6.78 -15.48
CA GLU A 114 -13.67 -6.15 -14.33
C GLU A 114 -12.60 -7.06 -13.74
N VAL A 115 -11.43 -6.50 -13.46
CA VAL A 115 -10.32 -7.20 -12.81
C VAL A 115 -9.74 -6.38 -11.67
N THR A 116 -9.30 -7.06 -10.63
CA THR A 116 -8.73 -6.44 -9.43
C THR A 116 -7.51 -7.17 -8.94
N LEU A 117 -6.50 -6.44 -8.48
CA LEU A 117 -5.39 -6.98 -7.69
C LEU A 117 -5.14 -6.09 -6.48
N SER A 118 -4.75 -6.71 -5.37
CA SER A 118 -4.44 -6.02 -4.12
C SER A 118 -3.02 -6.31 -3.66
N LYS A 119 -2.36 -5.31 -3.09
CA LYS A 119 -1.06 -5.47 -2.43
C LYS A 119 -0.94 -4.53 -1.24
N LYS A 120 -0.37 -5.04 -0.15
CA LYS A 120 -0.18 -4.28 1.10
C LYS A 120 1.05 -3.39 1.03
N MET A 121 0.92 -2.16 1.52
CA MET A 121 2.03 -1.26 1.84
C MET A 121 2.03 -0.96 3.34
N VAL A 122 3.20 -1.06 3.97
CA VAL A 122 3.40 -0.63 5.36
C VAL A 122 4.37 0.54 5.38
N VAL A 123 3.88 1.71 5.79
CA VAL A 123 4.74 2.85 6.12
C VAL A 123 5.06 2.74 7.61
N TYR A 124 6.30 2.39 7.95
CA TYR A 124 6.70 2.07 9.32
C TYR A 124 7.56 3.17 9.94
N GLU A 125 7.54 3.25 11.26
CA GLU A 125 8.40 4.11 12.06
C GLU A 125 9.15 3.24 13.09
N PRO A 126 10.50 3.21 13.05
CA PRO A 126 11.28 2.44 13.99
C PRO A 126 11.18 3.05 15.39
N PRO A 127 11.32 2.25 16.46
CA PRO A 127 11.23 2.73 17.82
C PRO A 127 12.31 3.78 18.09
N LYS A 128 11.89 4.92 18.65
CA LYS A 128 12.83 5.95 19.13
C LYS A 128 13.37 5.63 20.52
N LEU A 129 12.61 4.86 21.29
CA LEU A 129 12.98 4.49 22.65
C LEU A 129 12.65 3.03 22.93
N VAL A 130 13.63 2.32 23.48
CA VAL A 130 13.50 0.95 24.01
C VAL A 130 14.12 0.94 25.40
N LYS A 131 13.32 0.67 26.43
CA LYS A 131 13.75 0.60 27.83
C LYS A 131 13.41 -0.76 28.42
N PHE A 132 14.41 -1.41 29.02
CA PHE A 132 14.22 -2.60 29.83
C PHE A 132 14.59 -2.29 31.28
N THR A 133 13.65 -2.51 32.19
CA THR A 133 13.83 -2.20 33.61
C THR A 133 13.47 -3.42 34.45
N HIS A 134 14.13 -3.54 35.61
CA HIS A 134 13.84 -4.55 36.59
C HIS A 134 13.66 -3.90 37.96
N GLN A 135 12.69 -4.35 38.74
CA GLN A 135 12.45 -3.88 40.10
C GLN A 135 12.15 -5.06 41.00
N ARG A 136 12.86 -5.15 42.13
CA ARG A 136 12.59 -6.17 43.14
C ARG A 136 11.50 -5.66 44.07
N ASN A 137 10.44 -6.42 44.25
CA ASN A 137 9.38 -6.06 45.18
C ASN A 137 9.69 -6.54 46.61
N ILE A 138 8.88 -6.10 47.56
CA ILE A 138 9.03 -6.39 49.00
C ILE A 138 8.91 -7.90 49.28
N LEU A 139 8.24 -8.65 48.40
CA LEU A 139 8.05 -10.11 48.45
C LEU A 139 9.19 -10.89 47.77
N GLN A 140 10.33 -10.25 47.50
CA GLN A 140 11.49 -10.81 46.78
C GLN A 140 11.24 -11.25 45.33
N GLN A 141 10.08 -10.94 44.74
CA GLN A 141 9.81 -11.17 43.33
C GLN A 141 10.45 -10.06 42.48
N VAL A 142 10.73 -10.36 41.21
CA VAL A 142 11.32 -9.41 40.26
C VAL A 142 10.29 -9.06 39.19
N ASN A 143 9.96 -7.78 39.10
CA ASN A 143 9.18 -7.22 38.00
C ASN A 143 10.12 -6.87 36.86
N LEU A 144 9.86 -7.41 35.67
CA LEU A 144 10.56 -7.07 34.45
C LEU A 144 9.62 -6.26 33.56
N THR A 145 10.07 -5.08 33.12
CA THR A 145 9.26 -4.21 32.27
C THR A 145 10.07 -3.83 31.04
N CYS A 146 9.56 -4.22 29.86
CA CYS A 146 10.07 -3.78 28.57
C CYS A 146 9.09 -2.76 28.00
N MET A 147 9.57 -1.55 27.72
CA MET A 147 8.79 -0.45 27.17
C MET A 147 9.42 -0.02 25.84
N VAL A 148 8.59 0.04 24.80
CA VAL A 148 8.97 0.56 23.49
C VAL A 148 8.02 1.69 23.14
N ASP A 149 8.58 2.77 22.61
CA ASP A 149 7.82 4.00 22.38
C ASP A 149 8.14 4.61 21.00
N HIS A 150 7.14 5.31 20.46
CA HIS A 150 7.15 5.91 19.11
C HIS A 150 7.52 4.90 18.01
N ALA A 151 6.84 3.76 17.97
CA ALA A 151 7.01 2.72 16.96
C ALA A 151 5.70 2.46 16.22
N TYR A 152 5.77 2.25 14.91
CA TYR A 152 4.63 1.83 14.09
C TYR A 152 5.07 0.83 13.00
N PRO A 153 4.29 -0.24 12.72
CA PRO A 153 3.13 -0.72 13.48
C PRO A 153 3.49 -1.10 14.92
N GLU A 154 2.48 -1.45 15.71
CA GLU A 154 2.69 -1.89 17.10
C GLU A 154 3.72 -3.04 17.16
N PRO A 155 4.83 -2.88 17.90
CA PRO A 155 5.92 -3.84 17.89
C PRO A 155 5.58 -5.09 18.71
N SER A 156 6.08 -6.25 18.27
CA SER A 156 6.02 -7.47 19.08
C SER A 156 7.23 -7.55 20.01
N LEU A 157 6.99 -7.56 21.32
CA LEU A 157 8.03 -7.66 22.34
C LEU A 157 8.11 -9.08 22.90
N ARG A 158 9.33 -9.60 23.05
CA ARG A 158 9.60 -10.89 23.69
C ARG A 158 10.78 -10.75 24.63
N ILE A 159 10.62 -11.23 25.86
CA ILE A 159 11.69 -11.28 26.87
C ILE A 159 12.20 -12.70 26.93
N PHE A 160 13.51 -12.88 26.81
CA PHE A 160 14.17 -14.18 26.89
C PHE A 160 15.06 -14.22 28.13
N HIS A 161 14.99 -15.30 28.90
CA HIS A 161 15.98 -15.62 29.91
C HIS A 161 17.10 -16.48 29.28
N GLY A 162 18.36 -16.20 29.62
CA GLY A 162 19.48 -17.04 29.20
C GLY A 162 19.96 -17.92 30.35
N PHE A 163 20.19 -19.21 30.10
CA PHE A 163 21.07 -20.00 30.95
C PHE A 163 22.51 -19.70 30.53
N ARG A 164 23.22 -18.88 31.31
CA ARG A 164 24.69 -18.86 31.22
C ARG A 164 25.17 -20.22 31.73
N ASN A 165 25.53 -21.13 30.83
CA ASN A 165 26.39 -22.25 31.20
C ASN A 165 27.71 -21.65 31.67
N GLN A 166 27.89 -21.58 32.99
CA GLN A 166 29.20 -21.39 33.60
C GLN A 166 29.96 -22.71 33.33
N ARG A 167 30.93 -22.65 32.40
CA ARG A 167 32.03 -23.61 32.37
C ARG A 167 33.03 -23.21 33.45
#